data_AF-A0A671K771-F1
#
_entry.id   AF-A0A671K771-F1
#
_cell.length_a   1.000
_cell.length_b   1.000
_cell.length_c   1.000
_cell.angle_alpha   90.00
_cell.angle_beta   90.00
_cell.angle_gamma   90.00
#
_symmetry.space_group_name_H-M   'P 1'
#
loop_
_entity.id
_entity.type
_entity.pdbx_description
1 polymer ?
#
loop_
_entity_poly.entity_id
_entity_poly.type
_entity_poly.pdbx_seq_one_letter_code
_entity_poly.pdbx_strand_id
1 'polypeptide(L)'
;MSGVALALEVVVVFFLALFLLHRYGDFRKQHRMVLFATLLAWFLCFLIVFILPLDVSTTIYNQCKTDNQAHLVAIKTVNHDNSSNSSVFPTQRVPKICQKPWSYIPDGILPVFWRVVYWTSQFLTWLLIPFMQSYARSGGFSISGKIKTALIENAIYYGTYLLIFCSLLIYVAVTPKLHLSWSGLRTIGITAANTWGLFLLVLLLGYGLVEIPRTYWRASCHGQLLAKTYFKAAKLMTEKADAEENLEDVMEDVRTVNETIKYNHPLRKCIDTILKKCPVEYQEKMGRNMDDYEDFDDKGNPYPSKKSLVKLHKQVIYAVQRHNRTQVQWQILLDKAFHLEDVAKNESSSTHKFVHSFPSAEPPGWISKYLYTLSPLFICVCSLQSCPIFSSTHVLLRWLH
;
A
#
# COMPACT_ATOMS: atom_id res chain seq x y z
N MET A 1 -8.40 12.54 -32.38
CA MET A 1 -7.08 12.68 -31.73
C MET A 1 -7.12 12.40 -30.22
N SER A 2 -8.16 12.82 -29.48
CA SER A 2 -8.21 12.61 -28.02
C SER A 2 -8.31 11.13 -27.55
N GLY A 3 -9.09 10.29 -28.22
CA GLY A 3 -9.17 8.86 -27.84
C GLY A 3 -7.84 8.11 -27.96
N VAL A 4 -6.97 8.55 -28.88
CA VAL A 4 -5.62 8.01 -29.05
C VAL A 4 -4.71 8.45 -27.90
N ALA A 5 -4.81 9.71 -27.46
CA ALA A 5 -4.06 10.20 -26.30
C ALA A 5 -4.44 9.42 -25.03
N LEU A 6 -5.74 9.24 -24.77
CA LEU A 6 -6.21 8.44 -23.63
C LEU A 6 -5.75 6.97 -23.72
N ALA A 7 -5.78 6.36 -24.90
CA ALA A 7 -5.29 5.00 -25.09
C ALA A 7 -3.78 4.90 -24.85
N LEU A 8 -2.99 5.87 -25.33
CA LEU A 8 -1.55 5.93 -25.09
C LEU A 8 -1.24 6.06 -23.60
N GLU A 9 -1.92 6.95 -22.88
CA GLU A 9 -1.78 7.11 -21.43
C GLU A 9 -2.07 5.79 -20.68
N VAL A 10 -3.19 5.15 -21.01
CA VAL A 10 -3.56 3.84 -20.43
C VAL A 10 -2.46 2.79 -20.66
N VAL A 11 -1.91 2.73 -21.87
CA VAL A 11 -0.85 1.77 -22.23
C VAL A 11 0.45 2.09 -21.48
N VAL A 12 0.86 3.35 -21.42
CA VAL A 12 2.06 3.79 -20.70
C VAL A 12 1.95 3.45 -19.22
N VAL A 13 0.81 3.75 -18.60
CA VAL A 13 0.55 3.45 -17.19
C VAL A 13 0.55 1.95 -16.92
N PHE A 14 0.02 1.12 -17.84
CA PHE A 14 0.08 -0.32 -17.73
C PHE A 14 1.52 -0.84 -17.73
N PHE A 15 2.35 -0.38 -18.67
CA PHE A 15 3.76 -0.78 -18.72
C PHE A 15 4.56 -0.25 -17.53
N LEU A 16 4.25 0.95 -17.02
CA LEU A 16 4.83 1.48 -15.79
C LEU A 16 4.50 0.58 -14.59
N ALA A 17 3.23 0.21 -14.41
CA ALA A 17 2.81 -0.67 -13.33
C ALA A 17 3.49 -2.05 -13.43
N LEU A 18 3.61 -2.59 -14.64
CA LEU A 18 4.27 -3.87 -14.90
C LEU A 18 5.78 -3.81 -14.63
N PHE A 19 6.45 -2.73 -15.03
CA PHE A 19 7.86 -2.48 -14.76
C PHE A 19 8.13 -2.38 -13.25
N LEU A 20 7.31 -1.62 -12.53
CA LEU A 20 7.43 -1.50 -11.07
C LEU A 20 7.19 -2.84 -10.39
N LEU A 21 6.18 -3.60 -10.83
CA LEU A 21 5.92 -4.93 -10.28
C LEU A 21 7.12 -5.85 -10.51
N HIS A 22 7.74 -5.81 -11.69
CA HIS A 22 8.93 -6.60 -12.01
C HIS A 22 10.15 -6.16 -11.19
N ARG A 23 10.28 -4.86 -10.89
CA ARG A 23 11.39 -4.32 -10.09
C ARG A 23 11.28 -4.69 -8.61
N TYR A 24 10.08 -4.65 -8.04
CA TYR A 24 9.86 -4.82 -6.60
C TYR A 24 9.31 -6.21 -6.22
N GLY A 25 8.77 -6.96 -7.17
CA GLY A 25 8.18 -8.28 -6.97
C GLY A 25 8.98 -9.39 -7.65
N ASP A 26 9.04 -10.56 -7.02
CA ASP A 26 9.64 -11.77 -7.62
C ASP A 26 8.56 -12.58 -8.36
N PHE A 27 8.58 -12.55 -9.69
CA PHE A 27 7.55 -13.19 -10.53
C PHE A 27 7.60 -14.71 -10.45
N ARG A 28 8.76 -15.29 -10.09
CA ARG A 28 8.95 -16.74 -10.06
C ARG A 28 8.50 -17.34 -8.74
N LYS A 29 8.65 -16.61 -7.64
CA LYS A 29 8.28 -17.09 -6.30
C LYS A 29 6.82 -16.82 -5.93
N GLN A 30 6.22 -15.77 -6.48
CA GLN A 30 4.89 -15.34 -6.07
C GLN A 30 3.77 -16.04 -6.85
N HIS A 31 2.63 -16.23 -6.18
CA HIS A 31 1.45 -16.84 -6.81
C HIS A 31 0.87 -15.90 -7.88
N ARG A 32 0.51 -16.46 -9.05
CA ARG A 32 0.02 -15.67 -10.21
C ARG A 32 -1.16 -14.76 -9.89
N MET A 33 -2.09 -15.21 -9.03
CA MET A 33 -3.22 -14.38 -8.58
C MET A 33 -2.78 -13.17 -7.75
N VAL A 34 -1.73 -13.29 -6.93
CA VAL A 34 -1.19 -12.15 -6.16
C VAL A 34 -0.61 -11.13 -7.13
N LEU A 35 0.22 -11.59 -8.09
CA LEU A 35 0.81 -10.73 -9.10
C LEU A 35 -0.26 -10.00 -9.92
N PHE A 36 -1.31 -10.71 -10.36
CA PHE A 36 -2.41 -10.10 -11.08
C PHE A 36 -3.18 -9.07 -10.23
N ALA A 37 -3.52 -9.41 -8.98
CA ALA A 37 -4.23 -8.51 -8.08
C ALA A 37 -3.41 -7.24 -7.79
N THR A 38 -2.10 -7.37 -7.57
CA THR A 38 -1.20 -6.25 -7.34
C THR A 38 -1.03 -5.40 -8.60
N LEU A 39 -0.85 -6.03 -9.77
CA LEU A 39 -0.77 -5.31 -11.05
C LEU A 39 -2.02 -4.49 -11.30
N LEU A 40 -3.19 -5.11 -11.13
CA LEU A 40 -4.48 -4.45 -11.32
C LEU A 40 -4.67 -3.29 -10.32
N ALA A 41 -4.31 -3.49 -9.06
CA ALA A 41 -4.36 -2.44 -8.04
C ALA A 41 -3.50 -1.24 -8.42
N TRP A 42 -2.23 -1.49 -8.74
CA TRP A 42 -1.27 -0.44 -9.06
C TRP A 42 -1.63 0.28 -10.34
N PHE A 43 -2.04 -0.47 -11.37
CA PHE A 43 -2.53 0.08 -12.62
C PHE A 43 -3.68 1.07 -12.39
N LEU A 44 -4.71 0.69 -11.63
CA LEU A 44 -5.85 1.58 -11.33
C LEU A 44 -5.42 2.82 -10.53
N CYS A 45 -4.55 2.66 -9.53
CA CYS A 45 -4.06 3.77 -8.73
C CYS A 45 -3.28 4.79 -9.56
N PHE A 46 -2.32 4.32 -10.39
CA PHE A 46 -1.55 5.20 -11.26
C PHE A 46 -2.43 5.84 -12.33
N LEU A 47 -3.39 5.09 -12.87
CA LEU A 47 -4.29 5.58 -13.90
C LEU A 47 -5.12 6.79 -13.42
N ILE A 48 -5.60 6.78 -12.16
CA ILE A 48 -6.36 7.90 -11.59
C ILE A 48 -5.52 9.20 -11.57
N VAL A 49 -4.22 9.12 -11.28
CA VAL A 49 -3.33 10.29 -11.21
C VAL A 49 -3.28 11.03 -12.55
N PHE A 50 -3.26 10.30 -13.67
CA PHE A 50 -3.20 10.89 -15.00
C PHE A 50 -4.58 11.27 -15.56
N ILE A 51 -5.63 10.51 -15.24
CA ILE A 51 -6.97 10.76 -15.78
C ILE A 51 -7.69 11.90 -15.06
N LEU A 52 -7.43 12.11 -13.76
CA LEU A 52 -8.11 13.16 -12.99
C LEU A 52 -7.89 14.58 -13.54
N PRO A 53 -6.66 15.00 -13.92
CA PRO A 53 -6.45 16.28 -14.61
C PRO A 53 -7.22 16.39 -15.93
N LEU A 54 -7.30 15.29 -16.70
CA LEU A 54 -8.03 15.27 -17.98
C LEU A 54 -9.53 15.45 -17.77
N ASP A 55 -10.09 14.80 -16.75
CA ASP A 55 -11.49 14.92 -16.36
C ASP A 55 -11.83 16.35 -15.91
N VAL A 56 -10.99 16.94 -15.05
CA VAL A 56 -11.15 18.34 -14.60
C VAL A 56 -11.11 19.30 -15.80
N SER A 57 -10.15 19.15 -16.70
CA SER A 57 -10.06 20.02 -17.89
C SER A 57 -11.26 19.89 -18.83
N THR A 58 -11.76 18.66 -19.02
CA THR A 58 -12.93 18.37 -19.85
C THR A 58 -14.20 18.92 -19.20
N THR A 59 -14.32 18.79 -17.89
CA THR A 59 -15.46 19.31 -17.10
C THR A 59 -15.50 20.83 -17.15
N ILE A 60 -14.37 21.53 -16.98
CA ILE A 60 -14.30 23.00 -17.09
C ILE A 60 -14.75 23.47 -18.48
N TYR A 61 -14.31 22.79 -19.53
CA TYR A 61 -14.72 23.10 -20.90
C TYR A 61 -16.22 22.88 -21.12
N ASN A 62 -16.77 21.76 -20.65
CA ASN A 62 -18.19 21.44 -20.76
C ASN A 62 -19.06 22.41 -19.96
N GLN A 63 -18.60 22.84 -18.77
CA GLN A 63 -19.26 23.87 -17.97
C GLN A 63 -19.30 25.21 -18.73
N CYS A 64 -18.17 25.64 -19.30
CA CYS A 64 -18.11 26.86 -20.12
C CYS A 64 -19.13 26.83 -21.28
N LYS A 65 -19.24 25.68 -21.97
CA LYS A 65 -20.19 25.50 -23.07
C LYS A 65 -21.64 25.59 -22.58
N THR A 66 -21.94 24.98 -21.43
CA THR A 66 -23.27 24.98 -20.82
C THR A 66 -23.67 26.39 -20.38
N ASP A 67 -22.76 27.11 -19.72
CA ASP A 67 -22.99 28.48 -19.27
C ASP A 67 -23.26 29.42 -20.46
N ASN A 68 -22.48 29.30 -21.54
CA ASN A 68 -22.71 30.08 -22.75
C ASN A 68 -24.05 29.77 -23.43
N GLN A 69 -24.48 28.50 -23.45
CA GLN A 69 -25.80 28.14 -23.97
C GLN A 69 -26.93 28.72 -23.11
N ALA A 70 -26.79 28.67 -21.78
CA ALA A 70 -27.76 29.27 -20.86
C ALA A 70 -27.85 30.80 -21.06
N HIS A 71 -26.71 31.48 -21.28
CA HIS A 71 -26.69 32.91 -21.63
C HIS A 71 -27.41 33.21 -22.94
N LEU A 72 -27.21 32.41 -23.99
CA LEU A 72 -27.90 32.59 -25.27
C LEU A 72 -29.41 32.37 -25.16
N VAL A 73 -29.86 31.45 -24.32
CA VAL A 73 -31.28 31.23 -24.04
C VAL A 73 -31.85 32.42 -23.27
N ALA A 74 -31.18 32.89 -22.21
CA ALA A 74 -31.64 34.03 -21.42
C ALA A 74 -31.80 35.33 -22.26
N ILE A 75 -30.86 35.60 -23.17
CA ILE A 75 -30.96 36.76 -24.09
C ILE A 75 -32.17 36.61 -25.03
N LYS A 76 -32.45 35.39 -25.53
CA LYS A 76 -33.62 35.15 -26.39
C LYS A 76 -34.94 35.33 -25.64
N THR A 77 -35.02 34.93 -24.37
CA THR A 77 -36.24 35.10 -23.56
C THR A 77 -36.51 36.57 -23.23
N VAL A 78 -35.48 37.34 -22.88
CA VAL A 78 -35.60 38.79 -22.61
C VAL A 78 -36.08 39.57 -23.84
N ASN A 79 -35.62 39.20 -25.05
CA ASN A 79 -36.07 39.86 -26.27
C ASN A 79 -37.52 39.51 -26.65
N HIS A 80 -38.11 38.46 -26.08
CA HIS A 80 -39.49 38.05 -26.36
C HIS A 80 -40.53 38.70 -25.43
N ASP A 81 -40.10 39.16 -24.25
CA ASP A 81 -40.92 39.89 -23.26
C ASP A 81 -40.74 41.42 -23.38
N ASN A 82 -40.75 41.96 -24.61
CA ASN A 82 -40.83 43.40 -24.81
C ASN A 82 -42.27 43.90 -24.63
N SER A 83 -42.72 43.94 -23.37
CA SER A 83 -43.71 44.91 -22.91
C SER A 83 -43.29 45.50 -21.57
N SER A 84 -42.86 46.77 -21.65
CA SER A 84 -42.69 47.79 -20.60
C SER A 84 -41.55 47.69 -19.57
N ASN A 85 -40.59 48.60 -19.77
CA ASN A 85 -39.92 49.48 -18.79
C ASN A 85 -39.41 48.88 -17.47
N SER A 86 -38.11 48.63 -17.40
CA SER A 86 -37.28 49.12 -16.27
C SER A 86 -35.80 49.12 -16.63
N SER A 87 -35.16 50.26 -16.42
CA SER A 87 -33.72 50.47 -16.54
C SER A 87 -32.99 49.76 -15.41
N VAL A 88 -32.57 48.53 -15.65
CA VAL A 88 -31.50 47.89 -14.89
C VAL A 88 -30.40 47.62 -15.89
N PHE A 89 -29.26 48.30 -15.74
CA PHE A 89 -28.06 48.07 -16.55
C PHE A 89 -27.77 46.57 -16.62
N PRO A 90 -27.96 45.90 -17.78
CA PRO A 90 -27.56 44.52 -17.87
C PRO A 90 -26.04 44.56 -17.90
N THR A 91 -25.38 44.03 -16.88
CA THR A 91 -23.95 43.72 -17.00
C THR A 91 -23.86 42.68 -18.12
N GLN A 92 -23.63 43.14 -19.36
CA GLN A 92 -23.38 42.30 -20.53
C GLN A 92 -22.09 41.52 -20.24
N ARG A 93 -22.22 40.37 -19.58
CA ARG A 93 -21.13 39.39 -19.53
C ARG A 93 -21.05 38.81 -20.94
N VAL A 94 -20.12 39.34 -21.72
CA VAL A 94 -19.79 38.87 -23.07
C VAL A 94 -19.59 37.34 -23.02
N PRO A 95 -20.14 36.58 -23.98
CA PRO A 95 -19.95 35.13 -24.04
C PRO A 95 -18.46 34.80 -24.02
N LYS A 96 -18.05 33.94 -23.07
CA LYS A 96 -16.64 33.58 -22.89
C LYS A 96 -16.22 32.64 -24.01
N ILE A 97 -15.04 32.84 -24.59
CA ILE A 97 -14.51 31.92 -25.60
C ILE A 97 -14.11 30.61 -24.90
N CYS A 98 -14.87 29.54 -25.13
CA CYS A 98 -14.54 28.22 -24.61
C CYS A 98 -13.48 27.56 -25.50
N GLN A 99 -12.23 27.54 -25.06
CA GLN A 99 -11.14 26.87 -25.77
C GLN A 99 -11.17 25.37 -25.48
N LYS A 100 -11.22 24.56 -26.53
CA LYS A 100 -11.18 23.11 -26.42
C LYS A 100 -9.80 22.66 -25.93
N PRO A 101 -9.69 21.94 -24.80
CA PRO A 101 -8.40 21.45 -24.34
C PRO A 101 -7.85 20.41 -25.33
N TRP A 102 -6.53 20.36 -25.46
CA TRP A 102 -5.83 19.43 -26.35
C TRP A 102 -6.20 17.96 -26.06
N SER A 103 -6.49 17.65 -24.79
CA SER A 103 -6.91 16.33 -24.33
C SER A 103 -8.43 16.21 -24.07
N TYR A 104 -9.28 16.93 -24.81
CA TYR A 104 -10.74 16.86 -24.65
C TYR A 104 -11.29 15.47 -24.98
N ILE A 105 -11.85 14.76 -24.01
CA ILE A 105 -12.41 13.41 -24.21
C ILE A 105 -13.89 13.50 -24.64
N PRO A 106 -14.35 12.72 -25.64
CA PRO A 106 -15.76 12.68 -26.05
C PRO A 106 -16.72 12.36 -24.91
N ASP A 107 -17.88 13.02 -24.94
CA ASP A 107 -18.95 12.78 -23.99
C ASP A 107 -19.41 11.31 -24.03
N GLY A 108 -19.53 10.67 -22.86
CA GLY A 108 -19.93 9.26 -22.71
C GLY A 108 -18.78 8.30 -22.38
N ILE A 109 -17.54 8.58 -22.78
CA ILE A 109 -16.38 7.72 -22.46
C ILE A 109 -16.02 7.83 -20.96
N LEU A 110 -15.92 9.06 -20.45
CA LEU A 110 -15.55 9.33 -19.05
C LEU A 110 -16.50 8.65 -18.03
N PRO A 111 -17.84 8.73 -18.15
CA PRO A 111 -18.75 8.04 -17.24
C PRO A 111 -18.60 6.50 -17.25
N VAL A 112 -18.36 5.90 -18.42
CA VAL A 112 -18.14 4.45 -18.53
C VAL A 112 -16.80 4.08 -17.90
N PHE A 113 -15.76 4.86 -18.20
CA PHE A 113 -14.43 4.69 -17.62
C PHE A 113 -14.47 4.73 -16.09
N TRP A 114 -15.06 5.78 -15.50
CA TRP A 114 -15.17 5.90 -14.05
C TRP A 114 -16.03 4.81 -13.42
N ARG A 115 -17.05 4.32 -14.13
CA ARG A 115 -17.84 3.16 -13.69
C ARG A 115 -16.98 1.89 -13.60
N VAL A 116 -16.13 1.64 -14.61
CA VAL A 116 -15.20 0.50 -14.60
C VAL A 116 -14.19 0.63 -13.48
N VAL A 117 -13.56 1.80 -13.33
CA VAL A 117 -12.59 2.07 -12.26
C VAL A 117 -13.24 1.89 -10.89
N TYR A 118 -14.42 2.46 -10.68
CA TYR A 118 -15.17 2.34 -9.43
C TYR A 118 -15.46 0.88 -9.07
N TRP A 119 -16.15 0.12 -9.92
CA TRP A 119 -16.55 -1.25 -9.58
C TRP A 119 -15.36 -2.19 -9.47
N THR A 120 -14.33 -2.00 -10.29
CA THR A 120 -13.10 -2.80 -10.18
C THR A 120 -12.39 -2.51 -8.86
N SER A 121 -12.33 -1.23 -8.43
CA SER A 121 -11.72 -0.84 -7.16
C SER A 121 -12.52 -1.37 -5.96
N GLN A 122 -13.85 -1.36 -6.02
CA GLN A 122 -14.71 -1.96 -4.98
C GLN A 122 -14.48 -3.48 -4.88
N PHE A 123 -14.46 -4.19 -6.01
CA PHE A 123 -14.15 -5.62 -6.04
C PHE A 123 -12.76 -5.93 -5.47
N LEU A 124 -11.77 -5.13 -5.83
CA LEU A 124 -10.39 -5.32 -5.38
C LEU A 124 -10.26 -5.13 -3.87
N THR A 125 -10.87 -4.06 -3.36
CA THR A 125 -10.77 -3.65 -1.95
C THR A 125 -11.55 -4.57 -1.04
N TRP A 126 -12.78 -4.93 -1.39
CA TRP A 126 -13.68 -5.67 -0.52
C TRP A 126 -13.68 -7.17 -0.73
N LEU A 127 -13.15 -7.67 -1.85
CA LEU A 127 -13.14 -9.10 -2.13
C LEU A 127 -11.73 -9.63 -2.41
N LEU A 128 -11.07 -9.14 -3.47
CA LEU A 128 -9.85 -9.79 -3.93
C LEU A 128 -8.69 -9.64 -2.94
N ILE A 129 -8.39 -8.43 -2.47
CA ILE A 129 -7.26 -8.20 -1.55
C ILE A 129 -7.44 -8.94 -0.21
N PRO A 130 -8.58 -8.82 0.49
CA PRO A 130 -8.81 -9.55 1.75
C PRO A 130 -8.75 -11.06 1.58
N PHE A 131 -9.33 -11.58 0.49
CA PHE A 131 -9.24 -13.00 0.14
C PHE A 131 -7.78 -13.43 -0.06
N MET A 132 -7.00 -12.67 -0.83
CA MET A 132 -5.60 -13.00 -1.11
C MET A 132 -4.73 -12.93 0.15
N GLN A 133 -5.02 -12.01 1.08
CA GLN A 133 -4.33 -11.95 2.37
C GLN A 133 -4.55 -13.21 3.20
N SER A 134 -5.81 -13.65 3.37
CA SER A 134 -6.11 -14.90 4.08
C SER A 134 -5.60 -16.14 3.35
N TYR A 135 -5.67 -16.15 2.01
CA TYR A 135 -5.15 -17.25 1.19
C TYR A 135 -3.63 -17.43 1.37
N ALA A 136 -2.87 -16.33 1.30
CA ALA A 136 -1.42 -16.35 1.45
C ALA A 136 -0.97 -16.77 2.87
N ARG A 137 -1.78 -16.46 3.88
CA ARG A 137 -1.55 -16.78 5.30
C ARG A 137 -2.10 -18.14 5.73
N SER A 138 -2.78 -18.86 4.85
CA SER A 138 -3.39 -20.14 5.18
C SER A 138 -2.36 -21.28 5.22
N GLY A 139 -2.41 -22.12 6.27
CA GLY A 139 -1.57 -23.32 6.42
C GLY A 139 -2.07 -24.54 5.65
N GLY A 140 -3.08 -24.38 4.78
CA GLY A 140 -3.67 -25.48 4.03
C GLY A 140 -2.67 -26.12 3.05
N PHE A 141 -2.55 -27.45 3.06
CA PHE A 141 -1.65 -28.17 2.14
C PHE A 141 -2.18 -28.26 0.71
N SER A 142 -3.49 -28.14 0.49
CA SER A 142 -4.14 -28.17 -0.82
C SER A 142 -4.72 -26.81 -1.19
N ILE A 143 -4.83 -26.51 -2.49
CA ILE A 143 -5.42 -25.26 -3.01
C ILE A 143 -6.86 -25.10 -2.49
N SER A 144 -7.67 -26.16 -2.55
CA SER A 144 -9.04 -26.16 -2.01
C SER A 144 -9.07 -25.89 -0.50
N GLY A 145 -8.13 -26.47 0.27
CA GLY A 145 -7.99 -26.18 1.70
C GLY A 145 -7.69 -24.71 1.97
N LYS A 146 -6.76 -24.12 1.21
CA LYS A 146 -6.42 -22.69 1.30
C LYS A 146 -7.60 -21.78 0.96
N ILE A 147 -8.33 -22.08 -0.13
CA ILE A 147 -9.52 -21.33 -0.53
C ILE A 147 -10.60 -21.42 0.56
N LYS A 148 -10.87 -22.62 1.08
CA LYS A 148 -11.86 -22.83 2.15
C LYS A 148 -11.50 -22.05 3.40
N THR A 149 -10.25 -22.11 3.86
CA THR A 149 -9.79 -21.33 5.02
C THR A 149 -9.92 -19.84 4.76
N ALA A 150 -9.52 -19.36 3.57
CA ALA A 150 -9.61 -17.94 3.24
C ALA A 150 -11.06 -17.44 3.18
N LEU A 151 -11.98 -18.23 2.62
CA LEU A 151 -13.40 -17.90 2.60
C LEU A 151 -14.00 -17.90 4.01
N ILE A 152 -13.64 -18.86 4.87
CA ILE A 152 -14.14 -18.90 6.26
C ILE A 152 -13.65 -17.69 7.06
N GLU A 153 -12.35 -17.37 7.00
CA GLU A 153 -11.80 -16.22 7.72
C GLU A 153 -12.46 -14.90 7.28
N ASN A 154 -12.64 -14.70 5.97
CA ASN A 154 -13.34 -13.53 5.45
C ASN A 154 -14.84 -13.54 5.76
N ALA A 155 -15.51 -14.70 5.69
CA ALA A 155 -16.93 -14.82 6.01
C ALA A 155 -17.21 -14.54 7.49
N ILE A 156 -16.32 -14.93 8.40
CA ILE A 156 -16.42 -14.55 9.82
C ILE A 156 -16.30 -13.02 9.95
N TYR A 157 -15.27 -12.42 9.32
CA TYR A 157 -15.05 -10.97 9.37
C TYR A 157 -16.24 -10.19 8.80
N TYR A 158 -16.68 -10.47 7.57
CA TYR A 158 -17.82 -9.78 6.96
C TYR A 158 -19.14 -10.15 7.63
N GLY A 159 -19.26 -11.37 8.14
CA GLY A 159 -20.44 -11.83 8.88
C GLY A 159 -20.69 -10.99 10.13
N THR A 160 -19.64 -10.66 10.90
CA THR A 160 -19.81 -9.79 12.09
C THR A 160 -20.26 -8.39 11.71
N TYR A 161 -19.71 -7.78 10.65
CA TYR A 161 -20.20 -6.49 10.14
C TYR A 161 -21.64 -6.57 9.65
N LEU A 162 -22.01 -7.65 8.96
CA LEU A 162 -23.36 -7.85 8.48
C LEU A 162 -24.36 -7.97 9.63
N LEU A 163 -24.01 -8.65 10.72
CA LEU A 163 -24.86 -8.74 11.92
C LEU A 163 -25.10 -7.35 12.54
N ILE A 164 -24.06 -6.54 12.68
CA ILE A 164 -24.17 -5.16 13.18
C ILE A 164 -25.03 -4.31 12.22
N PHE A 165 -24.83 -4.46 10.91
CA PHE A 165 -25.62 -3.73 9.92
C PHE A 165 -27.10 -4.13 9.98
N CYS A 166 -27.40 -5.42 10.06
CA CYS A 166 -28.77 -5.92 10.18
C CYS A 166 -29.46 -5.46 11.46
N SER A 167 -28.77 -5.40 12.60
CA SER A 167 -29.37 -4.88 13.85
C SER A 167 -29.73 -3.39 13.73
N LEU A 168 -28.89 -2.59 13.07
CA LEU A 168 -29.20 -1.20 12.75
C LEU A 168 -30.38 -1.07 11.77
N LEU A 169 -30.48 -1.95 10.76
CA LEU A 169 -31.62 -1.95 9.85
C LEU A 169 -32.94 -2.30 10.56
N ILE A 170 -32.92 -3.25 11.49
CA ILE A 170 -34.09 -3.60 12.31
C ILE A 170 -34.51 -2.39 13.15
N TYR A 171 -33.56 -1.71 13.80
CA TYR A 171 -33.85 -0.48 14.56
C TYR A 171 -34.53 0.60 13.70
N VAL A 172 -34.05 0.82 12.47
CA VAL A 172 -34.65 1.79 11.55
C VAL A 172 -36.03 1.34 11.08
N ALA A 173 -36.20 0.05 10.76
CA ALA A 173 -37.46 -0.50 10.28
C ALA A 173 -38.59 -0.45 11.32
N VAL A 174 -38.26 -0.57 12.61
CA VAL A 174 -39.22 -0.44 13.71
C VAL A 174 -39.58 1.03 14.00
N THR A 175 -38.77 1.99 13.51
CA THR A 175 -39.02 3.41 13.71
C THR A 175 -40.02 3.92 12.66
N PRO A 176 -41.28 4.26 13.03
CA PRO A 176 -42.37 4.51 12.07
C PRO A 176 -42.21 5.78 11.23
N LYS A 177 -41.15 6.58 11.46
CA LYS A 177 -40.85 7.80 10.70
C LYS A 177 -39.91 7.58 9.51
N LEU A 178 -39.34 6.38 9.35
CA LEU A 178 -38.29 6.10 8.37
C LEU A 178 -38.69 4.92 7.46
N HIS A 179 -39.23 5.23 6.27
CA HIS A 179 -39.47 4.21 5.25
C HIS A 179 -38.18 3.93 4.47
N LEU A 180 -37.59 2.75 4.66
CA LEU A 180 -36.40 2.32 3.92
C LEU A 180 -36.80 1.65 2.60
N SER A 181 -36.43 2.27 1.47
CA SER A 181 -36.54 1.65 0.15
C SER A 181 -35.25 0.90 -0.23
N TRP A 182 -35.35 -0.07 -1.14
CA TRP A 182 -34.16 -0.77 -1.69
C TRP A 182 -33.17 0.19 -2.36
N SER A 183 -33.68 1.21 -3.07
CA SER A 183 -32.85 2.26 -3.64
C SER A 183 -32.14 3.09 -2.56
N GLY A 184 -32.82 3.38 -1.45
CA GLY A 184 -32.23 4.02 -0.28
C GLY A 184 -31.11 3.18 0.34
N LEU A 185 -31.32 1.88 0.51
CA LEU A 185 -30.31 0.97 1.05
C LEU A 185 -29.05 0.91 0.17
N ARG A 186 -29.23 0.84 -1.16
CA ARG A 186 -28.12 0.90 -2.11
C ARG A 186 -27.34 2.21 -1.99
N THR A 187 -28.04 3.34 -1.90
CA THR A 187 -27.41 4.66 -1.72
C THR A 187 -26.65 4.73 -0.40
N ILE A 188 -27.21 4.23 0.70
CA ILE A 188 -26.53 4.17 2.00
C ILE A 188 -25.23 3.36 1.89
N GLY A 189 -25.25 2.19 1.22
CA GLY A 189 -24.05 1.36 1.03
C GLY A 189 -22.95 2.07 0.23
N ILE A 190 -23.32 2.73 -0.87
CA ILE A 190 -22.38 3.51 -1.69
C ILE A 190 -21.80 4.67 -0.90
N THR A 191 -22.66 5.42 -0.20
CA THR A 191 -22.25 6.57 0.62
C THR A 191 -21.35 6.10 1.77
N ALA A 192 -21.67 5.02 2.47
CA ALA A 192 -20.86 4.49 3.56
C ALA A 192 -19.47 4.06 3.09
N ALA A 193 -19.37 3.35 1.96
CA ALA A 193 -18.08 2.97 1.38
C ALA A 193 -17.23 4.20 0.99
N ASN A 194 -17.85 5.24 0.42
CA ASN A 194 -17.18 6.49 0.10
C ASN A 194 -16.74 7.26 1.37
N THR A 195 -17.59 7.33 2.39
CA THR A 195 -17.28 7.96 3.68
C THR A 195 -16.12 7.26 4.37
N TRP A 196 -16.06 5.92 4.32
CA TRP A 196 -14.91 5.16 4.84
C TRP A 196 -13.60 5.54 4.13
N GLY A 197 -13.64 5.62 2.79
CA GLY A 197 -12.48 6.06 2.00
C GLY A 197 -12.04 7.50 2.32
N LEU A 198 -13.00 8.42 2.43
CA LEU A 198 -12.72 9.82 2.79
C LEU A 198 -12.18 9.95 4.22
N PHE A 199 -12.71 9.19 5.16
CA PHE A 199 -12.21 9.15 6.54
C PHE A 199 -10.74 8.71 6.59
N LEU A 200 -10.40 7.62 5.89
CA LEU A 200 -9.01 7.16 5.79
C LEU A 200 -8.13 8.19 5.08
N LEU A 201 -8.63 8.83 4.01
CA LEU A 201 -7.89 9.88 3.30
C LEU A 201 -7.56 11.04 4.23
N VAL A 202 -8.54 11.54 5.01
CA VAL A 202 -8.32 12.64 5.95
C VAL A 202 -7.26 12.28 6.99
N LEU A 203 -7.31 11.06 7.56
CA LEU A 203 -6.32 10.61 8.54
C LEU A 203 -4.92 10.47 7.93
N LEU A 204 -4.81 9.81 6.77
CA LEU A 204 -3.53 9.54 6.11
C LEU A 204 -2.91 10.83 5.54
N LEU A 205 -3.72 11.70 4.94
CA LEU A 205 -3.28 13.00 4.44
C LEU A 205 -2.85 13.92 5.58
N GLY A 206 -3.58 13.91 6.71
CA GLY A 206 -3.20 14.67 7.90
C GLY A 206 -1.82 14.28 8.41
N TYR A 207 -1.54 12.97 8.50
CA TYR A 207 -0.20 12.49 8.84
C TYR A 207 0.85 12.86 7.78
N GLY A 208 0.54 12.66 6.50
CA GLY A 208 1.44 12.93 5.39
C GLY A 208 1.85 14.40 5.29
N LEU A 209 0.91 15.33 5.45
CA LEU A 209 1.15 16.77 5.33
C LEU A 209 2.03 17.32 6.47
N VAL A 210 1.98 16.70 7.66
CA VAL A 210 2.72 17.17 8.83
C VAL A 210 4.02 16.39 9.05
N GLU A 211 3.96 15.06 9.08
CA GLU A 211 5.11 14.26 9.50
C GLU A 211 6.15 14.11 8.38
N ILE A 212 5.76 14.17 7.10
CA ILE A 212 6.75 14.11 6.00
C ILE A 212 7.65 15.35 6.02
N PRO A 213 7.15 16.61 5.93
CA PRO A 213 8.00 17.79 5.98
C PRO A 213 8.81 17.86 7.27
N ARG A 214 8.19 17.51 8.41
CA ARG A 214 8.86 17.48 9.71
C ARG A 214 9.97 16.45 9.79
N THR A 215 9.80 15.29 9.15
CA THR A 215 10.84 14.26 9.07
C THR A 215 12.02 14.76 8.25
N TYR A 216 11.78 15.40 7.10
CA TYR A 216 12.85 16.01 6.30
C TYR A 216 13.55 17.14 7.05
N TRP A 217 12.80 18.01 7.72
CA TRP A 217 13.34 19.08 8.55
C TRP A 217 14.21 18.54 9.70
N ARG A 218 13.79 17.46 10.37
CA ARG A 218 14.61 16.83 11.43
C ARG A 218 15.78 16.04 10.85
N ALA A 219 15.66 15.54 9.62
CA ALA A 219 16.72 14.79 8.96
C ALA A 219 17.92 15.68 8.59
N SER A 220 17.73 17.00 8.46
CA SER A 220 18.85 17.94 8.28
C SER A 220 19.68 18.12 9.57
N CYS A 221 19.14 17.79 10.74
CA CYS A 221 19.89 17.80 12.00
C CYS A 221 20.53 16.42 12.26
N HIS A 222 21.78 16.24 11.84
CA HIS A 222 22.46 14.95 11.88
C HIS A 222 22.56 14.34 13.29
N GLY A 223 22.86 15.14 14.32
CA GLY A 223 22.97 14.64 15.71
C GLY A 223 21.65 14.08 16.27
N GLN A 224 20.53 14.79 16.10
CA GLN A 224 19.22 14.31 16.56
C GLN A 224 18.74 13.10 15.74
N LEU A 225 19.03 13.08 14.44
CA LEU A 225 18.71 11.97 13.56
C LEU A 225 19.48 10.70 13.96
N LEU A 226 20.76 10.82 14.32
CA LEU A 226 21.59 9.72 14.79
C LEU A 226 21.05 9.15 16.11
N ALA A 227 20.78 10.01 17.11
CA ALA A 227 20.20 9.58 18.39
C ALA A 227 18.85 8.85 18.21
N LYS A 228 17.97 9.37 17.36
CA LYS A 228 16.69 8.72 17.00
C LYS A 228 16.91 7.37 16.31
N THR A 229 17.96 7.25 15.51
CA THR A 229 18.29 6.00 14.80
C THR A 229 18.80 4.95 15.79
N TYR A 230 19.65 5.30 16.77
CA TYR A 230 20.04 4.39 17.84
C TYR A 230 18.86 3.91 18.69
N PHE A 231 17.95 4.80 19.06
CA PHE A 231 16.75 4.39 19.78
C PHE A 231 15.89 3.39 18.98
N LYS A 232 15.74 3.64 17.67
CA LYS A 232 15.07 2.67 16.79
C LYS A 232 15.83 1.37 16.66
N ALA A 233 17.16 1.40 16.64
CA ALA A 233 17.99 0.20 16.58
C ALA A 233 17.80 -0.65 17.84
N ALA A 234 17.84 -0.05 19.03
CA ALA A 234 17.56 -0.75 20.28
C ALA A 234 16.19 -1.42 20.25
N LYS A 235 15.13 -0.71 19.84
CA LYS A 235 13.78 -1.29 19.71
C LYS A 235 13.73 -2.44 18.70
N LEU A 236 14.31 -2.25 17.52
CA LEU A 236 14.27 -3.26 16.45
C LEU A 236 15.11 -4.50 16.81
N MET A 237 16.18 -4.34 17.58
CA MET A 237 16.96 -5.46 18.11
C MET A 237 16.12 -6.35 19.02
N THR A 238 15.33 -5.77 19.92
CA THR A 238 14.38 -6.53 20.75
C THR A 238 13.35 -7.26 19.88
N GLU A 239 12.71 -6.57 18.93
CA GLU A 239 11.73 -7.21 18.04
C GLU A 239 12.35 -8.32 17.17
N LYS A 240 13.64 -8.19 16.84
CA LYS A 240 14.39 -9.20 16.10
C LYS A 240 14.66 -10.42 16.98
N ALA A 241 15.11 -10.22 18.22
CA ALA A 241 15.33 -11.28 19.20
C ALA A 241 14.03 -12.06 19.47
N ASP A 242 12.92 -11.37 19.71
CA ASP A 242 11.60 -12.00 19.91
C ASP A 242 11.18 -12.85 18.69
N ALA A 243 11.52 -12.38 17.48
CA ALA A 243 11.20 -13.10 16.24
C ALA A 243 12.12 -14.31 15.99
N GLU A 244 13.36 -14.26 16.47
CA GLU A 244 14.33 -15.36 16.46
C GLU A 244 13.91 -16.45 17.46
N GLU A 245 13.58 -16.07 18.70
CA GLU A 245 13.08 -17.00 19.73
C GLU A 245 11.81 -17.72 19.27
N ASN A 246 10.79 -16.98 18.81
CA ASN A 246 9.56 -17.59 18.30
C ASN A 246 9.79 -18.44 17.03
N LEU A 247 10.86 -18.19 16.26
CA LEU A 247 11.22 -19.09 15.16
C LEU A 247 11.79 -20.39 15.71
N GLU A 248 12.69 -20.32 16.69
CA GLU A 248 13.29 -21.48 17.36
C GLU A 248 12.22 -22.39 17.99
N ASP A 249 11.29 -21.82 18.76
CA ASP A 249 10.17 -22.56 19.36
C ASP A 249 9.37 -23.35 18.32
N VAL A 250 9.01 -22.67 17.21
CA VAL A 250 8.23 -23.29 16.14
C VAL A 250 9.07 -24.34 15.38
N MET A 251 10.39 -24.18 15.29
CA MET A 251 11.26 -25.19 14.69
C MET A 251 11.38 -26.43 15.59
N GLU A 252 11.34 -26.28 16.92
CA GLU A 252 11.30 -27.40 17.87
C GLU A 252 9.98 -28.19 17.75
N ASP A 253 8.85 -27.51 17.64
CA ASP A 253 7.55 -28.14 17.35
C ASP A 253 7.60 -28.96 16.05
N VAL A 254 8.22 -28.40 15.00
CA VAL A 254 8.39 -29.10 13.71
C VAL A 254 9.28 -30.33 13.87
N ARG A 255 10.38 -30.24 14.62
CA ARG A 255 11.27 -31.37 14.90
C ARG A 255 10.51 -32.50 15.58
N THR A 256 9.81 -32.19 16.67
CA THR A 256 9.03 -33.16 17.45
C THR A 256 8.00 -33.89 16.58
N VAL A 257 7.29 -33.14 15.73
CA VAL A 257 6.29 -33.72 14.82
C VAL A 257 6.93 -34.54 13.69
N ASN A 258 8.10 -34.12 13.21
CA ASN A 258 8.87 -34.85 12.20
C ASN A 258 9.34 -36.21 12.74
N GLU A 259 9.86 -36.25 13.97
CA GLU A 259 10.31 -37.48 14.64
C GLU A 259 9.14 -38.43 14.96
N THR A 260 7.97 -37.89 15.30
CA THR A 260 6.77 -38.70 15.60
C THR A 260 6.19 -39.41 14.36
N ILE A 261 6.33 -38.84 13.15
CA ILE A 261 5.68 -39.37 11.94
C ILE A 261 6.69 -40.14 11.06
N LYS A 262 6.63 -41.47 11.17
CA LYS A 262 7.42 -42.42 10.35
C LYS A 262 7.15 -42.26 8.84
N TYR A 263 8.09 -42.75 8.02
CA TYR A 263 8.14 -42.62 6.56
C TYR A 263 6.89 -43.13 5.83
N ASN A 264 6.28 -44.20 6.35
CA ASN A 264 5.16 -44.90 5.71
C ASN A 264 3.79 -44.23 5.95
N HIS A 265 3.72 -43.18 6.76
CA HIS A 265 2.45 -42.56 7.14
C HIS A 265 1.91 -41.60 6.05
N PRO A 266 0.60 -41.59 5.73
CA PRO A 266 0.03 -40.71 4.69
C PRO A 266 0.21 -39.21 4.97
N LEU A 267 0.44 -38.82 6.24
CA LEU A 267 0.72 -37.43 6.62
C LEU A 267 2.18 -37.00 6.39
N ARG A 268 3.08 -37.90 5.99
CA ARG A 268 4.49 -37.58 5.74
C ARG A 268 4.65 -36.49 4.66
N LYS A 269 3.85 -36.59 3.58
CA LYS A 269 3.79 -35.56 2.52
C LYS A 269 3.45 -34.16 3.05
N CYS A 270 2.65 -34.07 4.11
CA CYS A 270 2.32 -32.79 4.74
C CYS A 270 3.53 -32.22 5.47
N ILE A 271 4.26 -33.03 6.24
CA ILE A 271 5.49 -32.60 6.93
C ILE A 271 6.56 -32.21 5.94
N ASP A 272 6.78 -32.99 4.88
CA ASP A 272 7.77 -32.64 3.84
C ASP A 272 7.46 -31.27 3.20
N THR A 273 6.17 -30.91 3.12
CA THR A 273 5.74 -29.57 2.67
C THR A 273 6.06 -28.48 3.70
N ILE A 274 5.93 -28.79 5.00
CA ILE A 274 6.33 -27.88 6.10
C ILE A 274 7.84 -27.68 6.09
N LEU A 275 8.63 -28.75 6.02
CA LEU A 275 10.10 -28.71 6.03
C LEU A 275 10.64 -27.83 4.90
N LYS A 276 10.04 -27.89 3.69
CA LYS A 276 10.38 -27.00 2.57
C LYS A 276 10.18 -25.51 2.85
N LYS A 277 9.41 -25.14 3.89
CA LYS A 277 9.20 -23.76 4.32
C LYS A 277 10.15 -23.32 5.43
N CYS A 278 10.80 -24.25 6.11
CA CYS A 278 11.80 -23.94 7.13
C CYS A 278 13.08 -23.37 6.49
N PRO A 279 13.88 -22.58 7.21
CA PRO A 279 15.18 -22.13 6.74
C PRO A 279 16.14 -23.31 6.51
N VAL A 280 17.08 -23.15 5.58
CA VAL A 280 18.02 -24.23 5.16
C VAL A 280 18.82 -24.77 6.34
N GLU A 281 19.23 -23.89 7.25
CA GLU A 281 19.96 -24.22 8.49
C GLU A 281 19.22 -25.23 9.37
N TYR A 282 17.89 -25.14 9.45
CA TYR A 282 17.06 -26.06 10.22
C TYR A 282 16.73 -27.34 9.43
N GLN A 283 16.59 -27.24 8.10
CA GLN A 283 16.37 -28.41 7.24
C GLN A 283 17.53 -29.42 7.36
N GLU A 284 18.77 -28.94 7.33
CA GLU A 284 19.96 -29.79 7.46
C GLU A 284 20.06 -30.45 8.84
N LYS A 285 19.76 -29.70 9.91
CA LYS A 285 19.75 -30.21 11.29
C LYS A 285 18.68 -31.28 11.52
N MET A 286 17.53 -31.15 10.86
CA MET A 286 16.44 -32.13 10.95
C MET A 286 16.68 -33.37 10.08
N GLY A 287 17.40 -33.24 8.95
CA GLY A 287 17.70 -34.34 8.05
C GLY A 287 18.72 -35.34 8.61
N ARG A 288 19.68 -34.89 9.43
CA ARG A 288 20.77 -35.73 9.98
C ARG A 288 20.34 -36.70 11.09
N ASN A 289 19.21 -36.47 11.74
CA ASN A 289 18.77 -37.26 12.91
C ASN A 289 17.79 -38.40 12.58
N MET A 290 17.44 -38.59 11.30
CA MET A 290 16.45 -39.60 10.90
C MET A 290 17.04 -41.00 10.69
N ASP A 291 18.37 -41.13 10.58
CA ASP A 291 19.00 -42.39 10.19
C ASP A 291 19.05 -43.45 11.31
N ASP A 292 18.70 -43.10 12.56
CA ASP A 292 18.89 -43.93 13.77
C ASP A 292 17.58 -44.46 14.41
N TYR A 293 16.43 -44.36 13.74
CA TYR A 293 15.17 -44.81 14.36
C TYR A 293 15.00 -46.34 14.29
N GLU A 294 15.50 -47.04 15.31
CA GLU A 294 15.19 -48.45 15.55
C GLU A 294 13.68 -48.68 15.77
N ASP A 295 13.24 -49.87 15.36
CA ASP A 295 11.84 -50.30 15.30
C ASP A 295 11.27 -50.64 16.69
N PHE A 296 11.33 -49.70 17.64
CA PHE A 296 10.58 -49.82 18.89
C PHE A 296 9.09 -49.62 18.61
N ASP A 297 8.31 -50.67 18.92
CA ASP A 297 6.85 -50.68 18.89
C ASP A 297 6.29 -49.64 19.89
N ASP A 298 6.04 -48.42 19.41
CA ASP A 298 5.46 -47.35 20.24
C ASP A 298 3.93 -47.41 20.22
N LYS A 299 3.38 -48.11 21.23
CA LYS A 299 1.94 -48.12 21.54
C LYS A 299 1.48 -46.89 22.36
N GLY A 300 2.27 -45.80 22.41
CA GLY A 300 2.03 -44.69 23.34
C GLY A 300 1.66 -43.35 22.72
N ASN A 301 2.32 -42.90 21.64
CA ASN A 301 2.15 -41.52 21.19
C ASN A 301 0.99 -41.31 20.20
N PRO A 302 -0.02 -40.48 20.53
CA PRO A 302 -1.09 -40.15 19.59
C PRO A 302 -0.54 -39.36 18.41
N TYR A 303 -0.68 -39.90 17.20
CA TYR A 303 -0.30 -39.19 15.98
C TYR A 303 -1.01 -37.83 15.88
N PRO A 304 -0.30 -36.76 15.49
CA PRO A 304 -0.89 -35.44 15.40
C PRO A 304 -1.96 -35.40 14.30
N SER A 305 -3.10 -34.78 14.62
CA SER A 305 -4.20 -34.65 13.66
C SER A 305 -3.81 -33.77 12.47
N LYS A 306 -4.44 -34.01 11.31
CA LYS A 306 -4.26 -33.16 10.10
C LYS A 306 -4.56 -31.68 10.36
N LYS A 307 -5.50 -31.37 11.28
CA LYS A 307 -5.81 -29.99 11.68
C LYS A 307 -4.66 -29.35 12.46
N SER A 308 -4.01 -30.12 13.35
CA SER A 308 -2.81 -29.67 14.06
C SER A 308 -1.67 -29.35 13.09
N LEU A 309 -1.42 -30.24 12.12
CA LEU A 309 -0.42 -30.00 11.07
C LEU A 309 -0.69 -28.75 10.23
N VAL A 310 -1.96 -28.45 9.91
CA VAL A 310 -2.34 -27.22 9.22
C VAL A 310 -2.06 -25.98 10.09
N LYS A 311 -2.30 -26.06 11.39
CA LYS A 311 -2.00 -24.98 12.34
C LYS A 311 -0.49 -24.77 12.46
N LEU A 312 0.29 -25.85 12.59
CA LEU A 312 1.75 -25.81 12.63
C LEU A 312 2.32 -25.22 11.34
N HIS A 313 1.85 -25.66 10.18
CA HIS A 313 2.27 -25.09 8.90
C HIS A 313 1.96 -23.60 8.80
N LYS A 314 0.80 -23.15 9.32
CA LYS A 314 0.47 -21.72 9.43
C LYS A 314 1.50 -21.02 10.31
N GLN A 315 1.79 -21.52 11.51
CA GLN A 315 2.78 -20.95 12.44
C GLN A 315 4.18 -20.83 11.80
N VAL A 316 4.66 -21.88 11.13
CA VAL A 316 5.94 -21.88 10.39
C VAL A 316 5.99 -20.77 9.35
N ILE A 317 4.94 -20.62 8.53
CA ILE A 317 4.88 -19.54 7.52
C ILE A 317 5.02 -18.17 8.18
N TYR A 318 4.30 -17.92 9.29
CA TYR A 318 4.36 -16.64 9.99
C TYR A 318 5.72 -16.39 10.67
N ALA A 319 6.27 -17.39 11.36
CA ALA A 319 7.54 -17.28 12.06
C ALA A 319 8.69 -16.97 11.07
N VAL A 320 8.77 -17.73 9.98
CA VAL A 320 9.79 -17.53 8.92
C VAL A 320 9.63 -16.16 8.25
N GLN A 321 8.40 -15.73 7.94
CA GLN A 321 8.17 -14.41 7.37
C GLN A 321 8.54 -13.27 8.34
N ARG A 322 8.21 -13.42 9.63
CA ARG A 322 8.52 -12.42 10.67
C ARG A 322 10.02 -12.29 10.87
N HIS A 323 10.74 -13.42 10.99
CA HIS A 323 12.20 -13.46 11.13
C HIS A 323 12.92 -12.83 9.92
N ASN A 324 12.59 -13.26 8.69
CA ASN A 324 13.20 -12.68 7.49
C ASN A 324 12.93 -11.16 7.40
N ARG A 325 11.71 -10.72 7.78
CA ARG A 325 11.36 -9.29 7.78
C ARG A 325 12.20 -8.51 8.79
N THR A 326 12.30 -8.97 10.04
CA THR A 326 13.10 -8.28 11.08
C THR A 326 14.57 -8.27 10.74
N GLN A 327 15.10 -9.37 10.19
CA GLN A 327 16.48 -9.47 9.77
C GLN A 327 16.83 -8.45 8.68
N VAL A 328 15.98 -8.31 7.64
CA VAL A 328 16.20 -7.31 6.58
C VAL A 328 16.05 -5.89 7.12
N GLN A 329 15.02 -5.64 7.93
CA GLN A 329 14.82 -4.32 8.56
C GLN A 329 16.00 -3.92 9.44
N TRP A 330 16.59 -4.90 10.15
CA TRP A 330 17.76 -4.70 10.99
C TRP A 330 18.97 -4.27 10.17
N GLN A 331 19.26 -4.96 9.06
CA GLN A 331 20.37 -4.60 8.18
C GLN A 331 20.21 -3.19 7.59
N ILE A 332 19.02 -2.87 7.04
CA ILE A 332 18.75 -1.52 6.50
C ILE A 332 18.94 -0.43 7.56
N LEU A 333 18.54 -0.71 8.79
CA LEU A 333 18.67 0.26 9.88
C LEU A 333 20.12 0.42 10.34
N LEU A 334 20.89 -0.67 10.38
CA LEU A 334 22.33 -0.63 10.67
C LEU A 334 23.09 0.14 9.60
N ASP A 335 22.87 -0.13 8.32
CA ASP A 335 23.51 0.61 7.21
C ASP A 335 23.24 2.10 7.32
N LYS A 336 22.00 2.47 7.67
CA LYS A 336 21.64 3.87 7.93
C LYS A 336 22.37 4.43 9.15
N ALA A 337 22.48 3.68 10.24
CA ALA A 337 23.19 4.12 11.43
C ALA A 337 24.68 4.35 11.13
N PHE A 338 25.35 3.39 10.49
CA PHE A 338 26.75 3.50 10.09
C PHE A 338 27.00 4.67 9.15
N HIS A 339 26.13 4.87 8.15
CA HIS A 339 26.23 6.03 7.27
C HIS A 339 26.13 7.36 8.05
N LEU A 340 25.22 7.45 9.02
CA LEU A 340 25.07 8.67 9.84
C LEU A 340 26.26 8.90 10.78
N GLU A 341 26.84 7.84 11.33
CA GLU A 341 28.08 7.92 12.11
C GLU A 341 29.26 8.39 11.25
N ASP A 342 29.39 7.86 10.03
CA ASP A 342 30.43 8.28 9.09
C ASP A 342 30.27 9.76 8.71
N VAL A 343 29.04 10.21 8.48
CA VAL A 343 28.76 11.64 8.26
C VAL A 343 29.20 12.48 9.46
N ALA A 344 28.83 12.09 10.68
CA ALA A 344 29.18 12.84 11.89
C ALA A 344 30.71 12.87 12.16
N LYS A 345 31.40 11.74 11.93
CA LYS A 345 32.88 11.66 12.03
C LYS A 345 33.58 12.50 10.97
N ASN A 346 33.08 12.50 9.73
CA ASN A 346 33.67 13.28 8.65
C ASN A 346 33.38 14.78 8.79
N GLU A 347 32.23 15.17 9.34
CA GLU A 347 31.92 16.58 9.64
C GLU A 347 32.91 17.18 10.65
N SER A 348 33.38 16.36 11.59
CA SER A 348 34.41 16.78 12.58
C SER A 348 35.85 16.64 12.08
N SER A 349 36.07 16.05 10.90
CA SER A 349 37.42 15.83 10.35
C SER A 349 37.88 17.01 9.50
N SER A 350 39.16 17.38 9.61
CA SER A 350 39.79 18.40 8.76
C SER A 350 40.17 17.89 7.36
N THR A 351 40.04 16.58 7.12
CA THR A 351 40.32 15.99 5.81
C THR A 351 39.12 16.15 4.88
N HIS A 352 39.29 16.83 3.74
CA HIS A 352 38.27 16.99 2.68
C HIS A 352 37.95 15.70 1.89
N LYS A 353 38.03 14.53 2.54
CA LYS A 353 37.73 13.22 1.97
C LYS A 353 36.72 12.53 2.86
N PHE A 354 35.64 12.05 2.26
CA PHE A 354 34.65 11.24 2.96
C PHE A 354 35.22 9.84 3.19
N VAL A 355 35.41 9.47 4.47
CA VAL A 355 35.89 8.14 4.86
C VAL A 355 34.69 7.31 5.32
N HIS A 356 34.53 6.13 4.74
CA HIS A 356 33.53 5.15 5.17
C HIS A 356 34.14 4.18 6.19
N SER A 357 33.44 3.90 7.28
CA SER A 357 33.88 2.87 8.26
C SER A 357 33.73 1.45 7.71
N PHE A 358 32.75 1.23 6.82
CA PHE A 358 32.50 -0.05 6.17
C PHE A 358 32.36 0.13 4.64
N PRO A 359 32.91 -0.76 3.80
CA PRO A 359 32.70 -0.69 2.36
C PRO A 359 31.22 -0.91 2.03
N SER A 360 30.63 -0.04 1.21
CA SER A 360 29.24 -0.19 0.78
C SER A 360 29.07 -1.50 -0.01
N ALA A 361 28.08 -2.32 0.37
CA ALA A 361 27.81 -3.61 -0.25
C ALA A 361 27.20 -3.51 -1.67
N GLU A 362 26.77 -2.32 -2.11
CA GLU A 362 26.19 -2.13 -3.43
C GLU A 362 27.21 -1.55 -4.43
N PRO A 363 27.51 -2.23 -5.56
CA PRO A 363 28.22 -1.58 -6.66
C PRO A 363 27.33 -0.46 -7.21
N PRO A 364 27.86 0.75 -7.47
CA PRO A 364 27.05 1.87 -7.93
C PRO A 364 26.46 1.56 -9.31
N GLY A 365 25.16 1.24 -9.35
CA GLY A 365 24.43 1.13 -10.61
C GLY A 365 24.42 2.46 -11.37
N TRP A 366 24.32 2.41 -12.70
CA TRP A 366 24.37 3.62 -13.55
C TRP A 366 23.34 4.69 -13.16
N ILE A 367 22.16 4.26 -12.70
CA ILE A 367 21.08 5.12 -12.18
C ILE A 367 21.41 5.66 -10.79
N SER A 368 22.07 4.86 -9.94
CA SER A 368 22.51 5.34 -8.62
C SER A 368 23.53 6.46 -8.79
N LYS A 369 24.41 6.41 -9.79
CA LYS A 369 25.36 7.49 -10.11
C LYS A 369 24.70 8.85 -10.38
N TYR A 370 23.50 8.87 -10.95
CA TYR A 370 22.73 10.10 -11.24
C TYR A 370 21.79 10.53 -10.10
N LEU A 371 21.32 9.60 -9.25
CA LEU A 371 20.48 9.92 -8.08
C LEU A 371 21.32 10.23 -6.83
N TYR A 372 22.41 9.47 -6.59
CA TYR A 372 23.42 9.75 -5.57
C TYR A 372 24.24 10.99 -5.88
N THR A 373 24.13 11.63 -7.04
CA THR A 373 24.72 12.97 -7.24
C THR A 373 23.84 14.06 -6.65
N LEU A 374 22.54 13.79 -6.44
CA LEU A 374 21.60 14.73 -5.79
C LEU A 374 21.70 14.69 -4.25
N SER A 375 22.01 13.54 -3.66
CA SER A 375 22.20 13.38 -2.20
C SER A 375 23.37 14.19 -1.61
N PRO A 376 24.60 14.19 -2.16
CA PRO A 376 25.71 15.01 -1.67
C PRO A 376 25.46 16.49 -1.94
N LEU A 377 24.76 16.86 -3.02
CA LEU A 377 24.28 18.24 -3.23
C LEU A 377 23.31 18.67 -2.11
N PHE A 378 22.40 17.80 -1.69
CA PHE A 378 21.53 18.06 -0.53
C PHE A 378 22.30 18.09 0.81
N ILE A 379 23.29 17.21 1.01
CA ILE A 379 24.12 17.19 2.22
C ILE A 379 25.01 18.44 2.31
N CYS A 380 25.59 18.90 1.20
CA CYS A 380 26.36 20.15 1.15
C CYS A 380 25.47 21.39 1.34
N VAL A 381 24.28 21.43 0.74
CA VAL A 381 23.34 22.56 0.89
C VAL A 381 22.79 22.63 2.32
N CYS A 382 22.59 21.51 3.01
CA CYS A 382 22.19 21.51 4.42
C CYS A 382 23.34 21.82 5.40
N SER A 383 24.59 21.49 5.08
CA SER A 383 25.75 21.90 5.90
C SER A 383 25.93 23.41 5.93
N LEU A 384 25.63 24.11 4.82
CA LEU A 384 25.59 25.58 4.73
C LEU A 384 24.45 26.22 5.55
N GLN A 385 23.48 25.42 6.00
CA GLN A 385 22.33 25.88 6.77
C GLN A 385 22.27 25.12 8.10
N SER A 386 23.41 25.11 8.80
CA SER A 386 23.49 24.67 10.19
C SER A 386 22.34 25.30 11.01
N CYS A 387 21.65 24.47 11.79
CA CYS A 387 20.56 24.83 12.70
C CYS A 387 20.62 26.29 13.21
N PRO A 388 19.70 27.19 12.81
CA PRO A 388 19.57 28.47 13.49
C PRO A 388 18.81 28.22 14.80
N ILE A 389 19.55 27.81 15.83
CA ILE A 389 19.24 28.29 17.17
C ILE A 389 19.73 29.75 17.14
N PHE A 390 18.81 30.71 17.23
CA PHE A 390 19.04 32.16 17.09
C PHE A 390 19.41 32.66 15.68
N SER A 391 18.40 33.00 14.86
CA SER A 391 18.37 34.33 14.25
C SER A 391 16.96 34.62 13.73
N SER A 392 16.27 35.46 14.46
CA SER A 392 15.01 36.07 14.08
C SER A 392 15.24 37.03 12.89
N THR A 393 14.15 37.39 12.19
CA THR A 393 13.96 38.67 11.48
C THR A 393 14.43 38.96 10.04
N HIS A 394 14.76 38.02 9.13
CA HIS A 394 15.11 38.45 7.74
C HIS A 394 14.54 37.73 6.49
N VAL A 395 13.59 36.80 6.59
CA VAL A 395 13.07 36.10 5.38
C VAL A 395 11.62 36.44 5.00
N LEU A 396 10.90 37.25 5.81
CA LEU A 396 9.48 37.53 5.59
C LEU A 396 9.15 38.74 4.68
N LEU A 397 10.15 39.39 4.06
CA LEU A 397 9.95 40.67 3.33
C LEU A 397 10.19 40.62 1.82
N ARG A 398 10.20 39.43 1.20
CA ARG A 398 10.40 39.28 -0.27
C ARG A 398 9.23 38.66 -1.03
N TRP A 399 8.04 38.63 -0.45
CA TRP A 399 6.81 38.11 -1.07
C TRP A 399 5.73 39.18 -1.34
N LEU A 400 6.08 40.47 -1.17
CA LEU A 400 5.24 41.60 -1.56
C LEU A 400 6.09 42.58 -2.37
N HIS A 401 6.30 42.24 -3.65
CA HIS A 401 6.44 43.21 -4.73
C HIS A 401 6.17 42.57 -6.09
#